data_AF-D5WBM8-F1
#
_entry.id   AF-D5WBM8-F1
#
_cell.length_a   1.000
_cell.length_b   1.000
_cell.length_c   1.000
_cell.angle_alpha   90.00
_cell.angle_beta   90.00
_cell.angle_gamma   90.00
#
_symmetry.space_group_name_H-M   'P 1'
#
loop_
_entity.id
_entity.type
_entity.pdbx_description
1 polymer ?
#
loop_
_entity_poly.entity_id
_entity_poly.type
_entity_poly.pdbx_seq_one_letter_code
_entity_poly.pdbx_strand_id
1 'polypeptide(L)'
;MTLLTMEESALALADRHIVEALQRIALQEKRVHDQQKYGRDSSQSEKLLCIMRDILCSFTEHRRQIEEELERERRLLKPLGP
;
A
#
# COMPACT_ATOMS: atom_id res chain seq x y z
N MET A 1 -0.30 25.18 9.01
CA MET A 1 0.27 23.83 8.82
C MET A 1 1.43 23.96 7.86
N THR A 2 2.58 23.34 8.16
CA THR A 2 3.75 23.33 7.26
C THR A 2 3.60 22.20 6.24
N LEU A 3 4.27 22.31 5.09
CA LEU A 3 4.24 21.30 4.02
C LEU A 3 4.55 19.88 4.57
N LEU A 4 5.58 19.79 5.43
CA LEU A 4 6.01 18.57 6.10
C LEU A 4 4.87 17.85 6.87
N THR A 5 4.04 18.61 7.58
CA THR A 5 2.92 18.04 8.36
C THR A 5 1.80 17.50 7.49
N MET A 6 1.63 18.04 6.27
CA MET A 6 0.67 17.52 5.30
C MET A 6 1.15 16.21 4.68
N GLU A 7 2.45 16.11 4.38
CA GLU A 7 3.05 14.90 3.80
C GLU A 7 3.08 13.75 4.81
N GLU A 8 3.38 14.01 6.08
CA GLU A 8 3.24 13.03 7.18
C GLU A 8 1.80 12.49 7.30
N SER A 9 0.81 13.38 7.20
CA SER A 9 -0.60 13.00 7.25
C SER A 9 -1.02 12.17 6.03
N ALA A 10 -0.48 12.49 4.85
CA ALA A 10 -0.70 11.75 3.62
C ALA A 10 -0.10 10.33 3.70
N LEU A 11 1.09 10.17 4.29
CA LEU A 11 1.68 8.86 4.55
C LEU A 11 0.85 8.03 5.52
N ALA A 12 0.37 8.62 6.61
CA ALA A 12 -0.51 7.92 7.56
C ALA A 12 -1.84 7.49 6.92
N LEU A 13 -2.36 8.28 5.96
CA LEU A 13 -3.52 7.87 5.17
C LEU A 13 -3.17 6.71 4.21
N ALA A 14 -2.01 6.78 3.55
CA ALA A 14 -1.53 5.71 2.67
C ALA A 14 -1.35 4.38 3.41
N ASP A 15 -0.84 4.39 4.65
CA ASP A 15 -0.77 3.20 5.52
C ASP A 15 -2.13 2.54 5.69
N ARG A 16 -3.14 3.35 6.06
CA ARG A 16 -4.48 2.84 6.29
C ARG A 16 -5.05 2.21 5.03
N HIS A 17 -4.86 2.84 3.87
CA HIS A 17 -5.30 2.29 2.59
C HIS A 17 -4.57 1.00 2.21
N ILE A 18 -3.27 0.88 2.50
CA ILE A 18 -2.49 -0.35 2.29
C ILE A 18 -3.04 -1.50 3.16
N VAL A 19 -3.29 -1.23 4.44
CA VAL A 19 -3.87 -2.21 5.36
C VAL A 19 -5.25 -2.66 4.89
N GLU A 20 -6.11 -1.72 4.48
CA GLU A 20 -7.43 -2.04 3.96
C GLU A 20 -7.35 -2.85 2.66
N ALA A 21 -6.43 -2.52 1.75
CA ALA A 21 -6.21 -3.27 0.53
C ALA A 21 -5.76 -4.71 0.82
N LEU A 22 -4.85 -4.92 1.78
CA LEU A 22 -4.43 -6.26 2.22
C LEU A 22 -5.61 -7.09 2.73
N GLN A 23 -6.49 -6.50 3.55
CA GLN A 23 -7.69 -7.18 4.05
C GLN A 23 -8.64 -7.57 2.91
N ARG A 24 -8.83 -6.69 1.92
CA ARG A 24 -9.67 -6.95 0.75
C ARG A 24 -9.07 -8.05 -0.15
N ILE A 25 -7.74 -8.05 -0.33
CA ILE A 25 -7.02 -9.10 -1.06
C ILE A 25 -7.22 -10.46 -0.35
N ALA A 26 -7.00 -10.53 0.96
CA ALA A 26 -7.18 -11.77 1.72
C ALA A 26 -8.63 -12.31 1.64
N LEU A 27 -9.63 -11.42 1.65
CA LEU A 27 -11.02 -11.81 1.44
C LEU A 27 -11.24 -12.38 0.03
N GLN A 28 -10.63 -11.78 -0.99
CA GLN A 28 -10.74 -12.24 -2.37
C GLN A 28 -10.01 -13.56 -2.59
N GLU A 29 -8.86 -13.78 -1.97
CA GLU A 29 -8.15 -15.07 -1.93
C GLU A 29 -9.03 -16.18 -1.40
N LYS A 30 -9.71 -15.93 -0.27
CA LYS A 30 -10.66 -16.89 0.29
C LYS A 30 -11.78 -17.23 -0.69
N ARG A 31 -12.33 -16.22 -1.38
CA ARG A 31 -13.40 -16.43 -2.37
C ARG A 31 -12.93 -17.27 -3.57
N VAL A 32 -11.72 -16.99 -4.08
CA VAL A 32 -11.10 -17.78 -5.15
C VAL A 32 -10.92 -19.23 -4.69
N HIS A 33 -10.38 -19.42 -3.49
CA HIS A 33 -10.20 -20.76 -2.92
C HIS A 33 -11.52 -21.52 -2.77
N ASP A 34 -12.57 -20.86 -2.28
CA ASP A 34 -13.91 -21.44 -2.17
C ASP A 34 -14.47 -21.80 -3.56
N GLN A 35 -14.30 -20.93 -4.57
CA GLN A 35 -14.71 -21.22 -5.95
C GLN A 35 -14.03 -22.48 -6.50
N GLN A 36 -12.70 -22.58 -6.34
CA GLN A 36 -11.92 -23.75 -6.76
C GLN A 36 -12.39 -25.03 -6.05
N LYS A 37 -12.61 -24.95 -4.72
CA LYS A 37 -13.07 -26.08 -3.91
C LYS A 37 -14.41 -26.64 -4.38
N TYR A 38 -15.31 -25.77 -4.85
CA TYR A 38 -16.62 -26.17 -5.36
C TYR A 38 -16.63 -26.43 -6.88
N GLY A 39 -15.47 -26.49 -7.54
CA GLY A 39 -15.35 -26.73 -8.98
C GLY A 39 -15.94 -25.62 -9.85
N ARG A 40 -16.04 -24.39 -9.32
CA ARG A 40 -16.49 -23.22 -10.07
C ARG A 40 -15.31 -22.61 -10.81
N ASP A 41 -15.56 -22.08 -12.01
CA ASP A 41 -14.56 -21.28 -12.72
C ASP A 41 -14.15 -20.08 -11.86
N SER A 42 -12.85 -19.98 -11.60
CA SER A 42 -12.21 -18.95 -10.79
C SER A 42 -11.18 -18.15 -11.57
N SER A 43 -11.00 -18.43 -12.87
CA SER A 43 -9.93 -17.86 -13.70
C SER A 43 -9.93 -16.32 -13.73
N GLN A 44 -11.12 -15.69 -13.79
CA GLN A 44 -11.25 -14.23 -13.76
C GLN A 44 -11.02 -13.66 -12.36
N SER A 45 -11.47 -14.37 -11.33
CA SER A 45 -11.23 -14.00 -9.93
C SER A 45 -9.74 -14.05 -9.57
N GLU A 46 -9.00 -15.02 -10.10
CA GLU A 46 -7.55 -15.15 -9.98
C GLU A 46 -6.82 -14.01 -10.68
N LYS A 47 -7.22 -13.68 -11.92
CA LYS A 47 -6.65 -12.53 -12.65
C LYS A 47 -6.86 -11.22 -11.89
N LEU A 48 -8.07 -11.00 -11.38
CA LEU A 48 -8.36 -9.84 -10.56
C LEU A 48 -7.46 -9.81 -9.32
N LEU A 49 -7.29 -10.95 -8.65
CA LEU A 49 -6.44 -11.06 -7.46
C LEU A 49 -4.97 -10.71 -7.78
N CYS A 50 -4.44 -11.17 -8.92
CA CYS A 50 -3.10 -10.78 -9.37
C CYS A 50 -3.00 -9.27 -9.58
N ILE A 51 -3.94 -8.66 -10.30
CA ILE A 51 -3.97 -7.21 -10.55
C ILE A 51 -4.02 -6.44 -9.22
N MET A 52 -4.84 -6.87 -8.27
CA MET A 52 -4.93 -6.23 -6.95
C MET A 52 -3.60 -6.27 -6.20
N ARG A 53 -2.88 -7.40 -6.26
CA ARG A 53 -1.55 -7.55 -5.62
C ARG A 53 -0.50 -6.67 -6.31
N ASP A 54 -0.49 -6.62 -7.64
CA ASP A 54 0.45 -5.79 -8.40
C ASP A 54 0.26 -4.30 -8.09
N ILE A 55 -1.00 -3.86 -8.06
CA ILE A 55 -1.36 -2.48 -7.69
C ILE A 55 -0.90 -2.18 -6.26
N LEU A 56 -1.17 -3.08 -5.31
CA LEU A 56 -0.75 -2.89 -3.93
C LEU A 56 0.77 -2.79 -3.81
N CYS A 57 1.53 -3.64 -4.50
CA CYS A 57 2.99 -3.56 -4.51
C CYS A 57 3.49 -2.20 -5.00
N SER A 58 2.90 -1.66 -6.08
CA SER A 58 3.23 -0.34 -6.59
C SER A 58 2.96 0.77 -5.57
N PHE A 59 1.81 0.73 -4.89
CA PHE A 59 1.49 1.70 -3.83
C PHE A 59 2.41 1.60 -2.62
N THR A 60 2.77 0.39 -2.19
CA THR A 60 3.72 0.18 -1.10
C THR A 60 5.11 0.71 -1.44
N GLU A 61 5.55 0.53 -2.69
CA GLU A 61 6.83 1.06 -3.17
C GLU A 61 6.82 2.59 -3.26
N HIS A 62 5.77 3.20 -3.82
CA HIS A 62 5.63 4.65 -3.84
C HIS A 62 5.61 5.26 -2.44
N ARG A 63 4.93 4.61 -1.50
CA ARG A 63 4.93 5.02 -0.09
C ARG A 63 6.35 5.03 0.48
N ARG A 64 7.11 3.95 0.26
CA ARG A 64 8.51 3.83 0.72
C ARG A 64 9.38 4.97 0.17
N GLN A 65 9.23 5.30 -1.12
CA GLN A 65 9.98 6.39 -1.76
C GLN A 65 9.66 7.76 -1.14
N ILE A 66 8.39 8.04 -0.83
CA ILE A 66 7.99 9.29 -0.17
C ILE A 66 8.57 9.36 1.24
N GLU A 67 8.52 8.25 2.00
CA GLU A 67 9.10 8.18 3.35
C GLU A 67 10.61 8.44 3.34
N GLU A 68 11.33 7.88 2.37
CA GLU A 68 12.77 8.14 2.19
C GLU A 68 13.08 9.59 1.85
N GLU A 69 12.27 10.23 1.02
CA GLU A 69 12.46 11.64 0.68
C GLU A 69 12.20 12.55 1.88
N LEU A 70 11.13 12.30 2.65
CA LEU A 70 10.87 13.06 3.88
C LEU A 70 12.00 12.91 4.90
N GLU A 71 12.56 11.71 5.05
CA GLU A 71 13.70 11.49 5.94
C GLU A 71 14.95 12.24 5.46
N ARG A 72 15.18 12.31 4.14
CA ARG A 72 16.25 13.14 3.56
C ARG A 72 16.04 14.61 3.87
N GLU A 73 14.84 15.14 3.64
CA GLU A 73 14.50 16.53 3.92
C GLU A 73 14.67 16.89 5.41
N ARG A 74 14.22 16.01 6.33
CA ARG A 74 14.43 16.20 7.77
C ARG A 74 15.90 16.31 8.15
N ARG A 75 16.77 15.52 7.51
CA ARG A 75 18.23 15.58 7.74
C ARG A 75 18.84 16.86 7.22
N LEU A 76 18.38 17.36 6.08
CA LEU A 76 18.84 18.64 5.50
C LEU A 76 18.35 19.86 6.29
N LEU A 77 17.14 19.77 6.88
CA LEU A 77 16.53 20.82 7.70
C LEU A 77 17.01 20.83 9.15
N LYS A 78 17.67 19.76 9.63
CA LYS A 78 18.39 19.80 10.90
C LYS A 78 19.54 20.79 10.75
N PRO A 79 19.56 21.92 11.50
CA PRO A 79 20.71 22.79 11.47
C PRO A 79 21.92 21.96 11.93
N LEU A 80 23.05 22.11 11.23
CA LEU A 80 24.37 21.82 11.79
C LEU A 80 24.46 22.65 13.08
N GLY A 81 24.04 22.07 14.20
CA GLY A 81 24.23 22.65 15.51
C GLY A 81 25.73 22.68 15.82
N PRO A 82 26.20 23.72 16.53
CA PRO A 82 27.62 23.93 16.83
C PRO A 82 28.27 22.77 17.57
#